data_AF-A0A482RE68-F1
#
_entry.id   AF-A0A482RE68-F1
#
_cell.length_a   1.000
_cell.length_b   1.000
_cell.length_c   1.000
_cell.angle_alpha   90.00
_cell.angle_beta   90.00
_cell.angle_gamma   90.00
#
_symmetry.space_group_name_H-M   'P 1'
#
loop_
_entity.id
_entity.type
_entity.pdbx_description
1 polymer ?
#
loop_
_entity_poly.entity_id
_entity_poly.type
_entity_poly.pdbx_seq_one_letter_code
_entity_poly.pdbx_strand_id
1 'polypeptide(L)'
;MEADAQALKLEVARRVSDDAVLSKMSLPEMGAAIKQLNIACPGCGACGDAGLATPRMFNLLFETHVGPAMPEDRDATAAAGHNTGTGGGAASKANPNQISRAYLRPETAQGVYVNFLNTLNSTRRKLPLGIGQIGKSFRNEVAVANFVFRTREFDQMEMQYFVPPAESPTWYVAQRWVGGCACACAAWRGDTLLVVCV
;
A
#
# COMPACT_ATOMS: atom_id res chain seq x y z
N MET A 1 -19.90 -19.01 -34.56
CA MET A 1 -19.79 -17.58 -34.19
C MET A 1 -20.32 -17.29 -32.79
N GLU A 2 -21.59 -17.56 -32.45
CA GLU A 2 -22.07 -17.33 -31.07
C GLU A 2 -21.46 -18.30 -30.04
N ALA A 3 -21.29 -19.57 -30.41
CA ALA A 3 -20.66 -20.58 -29.55
C ALA A 3 -19.18 -20.27 -29.23
N ASP A 4 -18.43 -19.70 -30.19
CA ASP A 4 -17.02 -19.35 -30.02
C ASP A 4 -16.86 -18.13 -29.09
N ALA A 5 -17.78 -17.17 -29.17
CA ALA A 5 -17.81 -16.01 -28.28
C ALA A 5 -18.16 -16.40 -26.84
N GLN A 6 -19.03 -17.38 -26.62
CA GLN A 6 -19.34 -17.92 -25.30
C GLN A 6 -18.16 -18.73 -24.71
N ALA A 7 -17.48 -19.54 -25.53
CA ALA A 7 -16.28 -20.26 -25.10
C ALA A 7 -15.14 -19.31 -24.67
N LEU A 8 -14.95 -18.22 -25.42
CA LEU A 8 -13.98 -17.18 -25.07
C LEU A 8 -14.33 -16.46 -23.76
N LYS A 9 -15.61 -16.12 -23.55
CA LYS A 9 -16.10 -15.53 -22.30
C LYS A 9 -15.88 -16.46 -21.10
N LEU A 10 -16.10 -17.77 -21.27
CA LEU A 10 -15.89 -18.77 -20.22
C LEU A 10 -14.41 -18.94 -19.86
N GLU A 11 -13.52 -18.95 -20.86
CA GLU A 11 -12.06 -19.02 -20.62
C GLU A 11 -11.52 -17.73 -19.98
N VAL A 12 -12.00 -16.56 -20.41
CA VAL A 12 -11.67 -15.28 -19.75
C VAL A 12 -12.17 -15.28 -18.31
N ALA A 13 -13.41 -15.71 -18.06
CA ALA A 13 -13.96 -15.80 -16.70
C ALA A 13 -13.13 -16.75 -15.81
N ARG A 14 -12.68 -17.88 -16.34
CA ARG A 14 -11.83 -18.85 -15.62
C ARG A 14 -10.44 -18.29 -15.28
N ARG A 15 -9.88 -17.44 -16.13
CA ARG A 15 -8.60 -16.74 -15.84
C ARG A 15 -8.77 -15.59 -14.87
N VAL A 16 -9.91 -14.92 -14.92
CA VAL A 16 -10.25 -13.78 -14.05
C VAL A 16 -10.71 -14.26 -12.67
N SER A 17 -11.07 -15.54 -12.49
CA SER A 17 -11.34 -16.12 -11.17
C SER A 17 -10.09 -16.48 -10.36
N ASP A 18 -8.91 -16.50 -10.99
CA ASP A 18 -7.66 -16.82 -10.30
C ASP A 18 -7.06 -15.55 -9.65
N ASP A 19 -7.09 -15.47 -8.32
CA ASP A 19 -6.57 -14.32 -7.55
C ASP A 19 -5.10 -13.97 -7.90
N ALA A 20 -4.29 -14.98 -8.22
CA ALA A 20 -2.89 -14.81 -8.60
C ALA A 20 -2.68 -14.14 -9.97
N VAL A 21 -3.67 -14.23 -10.85
CA VAL A 21 -3.68 -13.57 -12.16
C VAL A 21 -4.22 -12.15 -12.00
N LEU A 22 -5.33 -11.99 -11.26
CA LEU A 22 -5.94 -10.70 -10.95
C LEU A 22 -4.95 -9.72 -10.31
N SER A 23 -4.15 -10.19 -9.35
CA SER A 23 -3.20 -9.34 -8.62
C SER A 23 -2.08 -8.75 -9.49
N LYS A 24 -1.87 -9.30 -10.70
CA LYS A 24 -0.80 -8.90 -11.63
C LYS A 24 -1.33 -8.11 -12.83
N MET A 25 -2.65 -7.99 -12.99
CA MET A 25 -3.24 -7.25 -14.09
C MET A 25 -3.07 -5.75 -13.89
N SER A 26 -2.82 -5.03 -14.98
CA SER A 26 -2.80 -3.57 -14.97
C SER A 26 -4.24 -3.00 -14.94
N LEU A 27 -4.40 -1.76 -14.47
CA LEU A 27 -5.68 -1.05 -14.45
C LEU A 27 -6.44 -1.03 -15.80
N PRO A 28 -5.78 -0.74 -16.96
CA PRO A 28 -6.48 -0.76 -18.24
C PRO A 28 -6.94 -2.17 -18.65
N GLU A 29 -6.15 -3.21 -18.34
CA GLU A 29 -6.53 -4.61 -18.61
C GLU A 29 -7.72 -5.04 -17.76
N MET A 30 -7.76 -4.66 -16.48
CA MET A 30 -8.92 -4.89 -15.62
C MET A 30 -10.16 -4.16 -16.14
N GLY A 31 -10.01 -2.90 -16.59
CA GLY A 31 -11.11 -2.15 -17.20
C GLY A 31 -11.64 -2.80 -18.48
N ALA A 32 -10.77 -3.40 -19.29
CA ALA A 32 -11.17 -4.17 -20.47
C ALA A 32 -11.90 -5.46 -20.08
N ALA A 33 -11.39 -6.20 -19.09
CA ALA A 33 -12.00 -7.44 -18.61
C ALA A 33 -13.40 -7.21 -18.03
N ILE A 34 -13.61 -6.14 -17.25
CA ILE A 34 -14.92 -5.74 -16.71
C ILE A 34 -15.95 -5.55 -17.82
N LYS A 35 -15.56 -4.88 -18.91
CA LYS A 35 -16.43 -4.67 -20.09
C LYS A 35 -16.69 -5.96 -20.85
N GLN A 36 -15.67 -6.79 -21.07
CA GLN A 36 -15.79 -8.06 -21.81
C GLN A 36 -16.70 -9.07 -21.09
N LEU A 37 -16.62 -9.12 -19.76
CA LEU A 37 -17.41 -10.00 -18.91
C LEU A 37 -18.78 -9.40 -18.52
N ASN A 38 -19.06 -8.15 -18.90
CA ASN A 38 -20.28 -7.44 -18.56
C ASN A 38 -20.59 -7.51 -17.05
N ILE A 39 -19.57 -7.24 -16.22
CA ILE A 39 -19.68 -7.34 -14.76
C ILE A 39 -20.58 -6.20 -14.26
N ALA A 40 -21.71 -6.57 -13.67
CA ALA A 40 -22.66 -5.64 -13.07
C ALA A 40 -22.33 -5.40 -11.58
N CYS A 41 -22.78 -4.25 -11.06
CA CYS A 41 -22.69 -3.95 -9.65
C CYS A 41 -23.56 -4.93 -8.83
N PRO A 42 -23.02 -5.62 -7.82
CA PRO A 42 -23.76 -6.60 -7.03
C PRO A 42 -24.87 -5.99 -6.17
N GLY A 43 -24.82 -4.67 -5.89
CA GLY A 43 -25.80 -3.99 -5.05
C GLY A 43 -27.05 -3.49 -5.78
N CYS A 44 -26.89 -2.97 -7.01
CA CYS A 44 -28.00 -2.34 -7.74
C CYS A 44 -28.33 -3.01 -9.09
N GLY A 45 -27.54 -3.99 -9.55
CA GLY A 45 -27.79 -4.73 -10.80
C GLY A 45 -27.61 -3.92 -12.09
N ALA A 46 -27.69 -2.59 -12.04
CA ALA A 46 -27.42 -1.68 -13.16
C ALA A 46 -27.13 -0.27 -12.62
N CYS A 47 -25.90 0.21 -12.72
CA CYS A 47 -25.61 1.65 -12.65
C CYS A 47 -25.25 2.16 -14.06
N GLY A 48 -26.28 2.22 -14.92
CA GLY A 48 -26.27 2.86 -16.23
C GLY A 48 -25.82 2.00 -17.41
N ASP A 49 -26.19 2.42 -18.62
CA ASP A 49 -25.90 1.78 -19.92
C ASP A 49 -24.39 1.68 -20.25
N ALA A 50 -23.52 2.16 -19.36
CA ALA A 50 -22.07 2.21 -19.49
C ALA A 50 -21.30 1.20 -18.60
N GLY A 51 -21.98 0.43 -17.74
CA GLY A 51 -21.35 -0.56 -16.85
C GLY A 51 -20.56 0.08 -15.68
N LEU A 52 -19.73 -0.71 -15.00
CA LEU A 52 -18.85 -0.22 -13.93
C LEU A 52 -17.87 0.85 -14.45
N ALA A 53 -17.61 1.88 -13.63
CA ALA A 53 -16.63 2.92 -13.95
C ALA A 53 -15.21 2.35 -14.15
N THR A 54 -14.37 3.08 -14.88
CA THR A 54 -12.99 2.65 -15.13
C THR A 54 -12.23 2.49 -13.80
N PRO A 55 -11.55 1.35 -13.59
CA PRO A 55 -10.75 1.13 -12.39
C PRO A 55 -9.70 2.23 -12.21
N ARG A 56 -9.62 2.76 -11.00
CA ARG A 56 -8.70 3.84 -10.62
C ARG A 56 -7.98 3.48 -9.33
N MET A 57 -6.76 3.98 -9.18
CA MET A 57 -6.05 3.85 -7.91
C MET A 57 -6.73 4.70 -6.85
N PHE A 58 -6.85 4.14 -5.66
CA PHE A 58 -7.31 4.82 -4.47
C PHE A 58 -6.20 4.74 -3.42
N ASN A 59 -5.90 5.86 -2.78
CA ASN A 59 -4.87 5.89 -1.75
C ASN A 59 -5.42 5.33 -0.43
N LEU A 60 -4.74 4.33 0.13
CA LEU A 60 -5.13 3.70 1.40
C LEU A 60 -4.58 4.44 2.64
N LEU A 61 -3.86 5.55 2.48
CA LEU A 61 -3.43 6.35 3.62
C LEU A 61 -4.56 7.29 4.07
N PHE A 62 -4.77 7.40 5.38
CA PHE A 62 -5.59 8.47 5.94
C PHE A 62 -4.81 9.77 5.96
N GLU A 63 -5.34 10.78 5.30
CA GLU A 63 -4.82 12.14 5.33
C GLU A 63 -5.41 12.92 6.50
N THR A 64 -4.56 13.68 7.17
CA THR A 64 -4.91 14.60 8.24
C THR A 64 -4.08 15.87 8.13
N HIS A 65 -4.35 16.83 9.00
CA HIS A 65 -3.74 18.14 8.99
C HIS A 65 -3.20 18.46 10.38
N VAL A 66 -1.93 18.87 10.46
CA VAL A 66 -1.29 19.27 11.72
C VAL A 66 -1.29 20.79 11.80
N GLY A 67 -1.84 21.31 12.90
CA GLY A 67 -1.97 22.75 13.15
C GLY A 67 -3.40 23.27 12.96
N PRO A 68 -3.62 24.56 13.25
CA PRO A 68 -4.92 25.18 13.09
C PRO A 68 -5.31 25.24 11.61
N ALA A 69 -6.47 24.69 11.26
CA ALA A 69 -7.02 24.80 9.91
C ALA A 69 -7.74 26.14 9.79
N MET A 70 -7.16 27.08 9.04
CA MET A 70 -7.88 28.28 8.65
C MET A 70 -8.93 27.90 7.57
N PRO A 71 -10.12 28.52 7.56
CA PRO A 71 -11.23 28.11 6.69
C PRO A 71 -10.87 28.09 5.20
N GLU A 72 -9.94 28.95 4.78
CA GLU A 72 -9.55 29.19 3.39
C GLU A 72 -8.75 28.04 2.76
N ASP A 73 -8.11 27.20 3.58
CA ASP A 73 -7.27 26.08 3.12
C ASP A 73 -7.99 24.73 3.07
N ARG A 74 -9.22 24.67 3.64
CA ARG A 74 -10.06 23.46 3.62
C ARG A 74 -10.59 23.14 2.23
N ASP A 75 -10.78 24.17 1.40
CA ASP A 75 -11.29 24.03 0.04
C ASP A 75 -10.17 23.83 -0.99
N ALA A 76 -8.93 24.25 -0.68
CA ALA A 76 -7.76 24.03 -1.53
C ALA A 76 -7.35 22.55 -1.61
N THR A 77 -7.62 21.76 -0.57
CA THR A 77 -7.36 20.31 -0.55
C THR A 77 -8.47 19.48 -1.18
N ALA A 78 -9.70 19.99 -1.27
CA ALA A 78 -10.81 19.34 -1.99
C ALA A 78 -10.59 19.34 -3.52
N ALA A 79 -9.79 20.28 -4.05
CA ALA A 79 -9.46 20.40 -5.47
C ALA A 79 -8.30 19.50 -5.93
N ALA A 80 -7.56 18.84 -5.02
CA ALA A 80 -6.40 18.01 -5.35
C ALA A 80 -6.75 16.59 -5.86
N GLY A 81 -8.01 16.37 -6.26
CA GLY A 81 -8.53 15.12 -6.81
C GLY A 81 -8.64 15.07 -8.34
N HIS A 82 -7.92 15.93 -9.08
CA HIS A 82 -7.85 15.86 -10.54
C HIS A 82 -6.39 15.77 -11.00
N ASN A 83 -5.93 14.56 -11.23
CA ASN A 83 -4.64 14.22 -11.80
C ASN A 83 -4.63 14.54 -13.31
N THR A 84 -4.49 15.82 -13.65
CA THR A 84 -4.00 16.26 -14.96
C THR A 84 -2.52 16.52 -14.84
N GLY A 85 -1.70 15.63 -15.41
CA GLY A 85 -0.26 15.81 -15.45
C GLY A 85 0.13 17.01 -16.30
N THR A 86 1.01 17.85 -15.77
CA THR A 86 2.04 18.60 -16.49
C THR A 86 3.11 18.98 -15.45
N GLY A 87 4.37 18.76 -15.82
CA GLY A 87 5.49 18.72 -14.89
C GLY A 87 6.06 20.08 -14.51
N GLY A 88 7.27 20.03 -13.94
CA GLY A 88 8.15 21.19 -13.81
C GLY A 88 8.21 21.72 -12.39
N GLY A 89 9.40 21.67 -11.82
CA GLY A 89 9.65 22.10 -10.45
C GLY A 89 9.28 23.55 -10.21
N ALA A 90 8.66 23.78 -9.07
CA ALA A 90 8.84 24.99 -8.30
C ALA A 90 8.71 24.58 -6.84
N ALA A 91 9.81 24.65 -6.10
CA ALA A 91 9.74 24.89 -4.66
C ALA A 91 9.08 26.26 -4.48
N SER A 92 7.74 26.32 -4.61
CA SER A 92 6.99 27.53 -4.34
C SER A 92 7.09 27.78 -2.84
N LYS A 93 7.62 28.96 -2.52
CA LYS A 93 7.76 29.53 -1.18
C LYS A 93 6.63 29.05 -0.26
N ALA A 94 7.00 28.32 0.80
CA ALA A 94 6.07 27.89 1.82
C ALA A 94 5.38 29.13 2.40
N ASN A 95 4.07 29.24 2.17
CA ASN A 95 3.24 30.22 2.85
C ASN A 95 3.33 29.93 4.36
N PRO A 96 3.66 30.91 5.23
CA PRO A 96 3.78 30.69 6.67
C PRO A 96 2.48 30.19 7.34
N ASN A 97 1.34 30.24 6.64
CA ASN A 97 0.04 29.69 7.09
C ASN A 97 -0.37 28.41 6.34
N GLN A 98 0.56 27.70 5.69
CA GLN A 98 0.21 26.46 5.00
C GLN A 98 -0.13 25.35 6.01
N ILE A 99 -1.34 24.82 5.92
CA ILE A 99 -1.71 23.64 6.71
C ILE A 99 -0.75 22.48 6.38
N SER A 100 -0.05 21.99 7.39
CA SER A 100 0.89 20.89 7.24
C SER A 100 0.12 19.58 7.06
N ARG A 101 0.05 19.10 5.81
CA ARG A 101 -0.54 17.80 5.47
C ARG A 101 0.27 16.69 6.13
N ALA A 102 -0.41 15.80 6.83
CA ALA A 102 0.17 14.65 7.50
C ALA A 102 -0.66 13.39 7.17
N TYR A 103 -0.07 12.22 7.38
CA TYR A 103 -0.74 10.95 7.16
C TYR A 103 -0.66 10.08 8.41
N LEU A 104 -1.72 9.32 8.65
CA LEU A 104 -1.63 8.23 9.62
C LEU A 104 -0.78 7.11 9.01
N ARG A 105 0.14 6.57 9.82
CA ARG A 105 1.07 5.54 9.37
C ARG A 105 0.32 4.26 8.95
N PRO A 106 0.58 3.71 7.75
CA PRO A 106 -0.06 2.48 7.28
C PRO A 106 0.65 1.19 7.74
N GLU A 107 1.80 1.34 8.41
CA GLU A 107 2.65 0.28 8.98
C GLU A 107 3.49 0.85 10.13
N THR A 108 4.17 -0.01 10.90
CA THR A 108 5.03 0.42 12.02
C THR A 108 6.50 0.57 11.64
N ALA A 109 6.95 -0.09 10.57
CA ALA A 109 8.33 -0.17 10.14
C ALA A 109 8.99 1.17 9.81
N GLN A 110 8.26 2.13 9.23
CA GLN A 110 8.80 3.44 8.84
C GLN A 110 9.44 4.18 10.03
N GLY A 111 8.86 4.07 11.22
CA GLY A 111 9.38 4.71 12.42
C GLY A 111 10.76 4.19 12.82
N VAL A 112 11.00 2.89 12.63
CA VAL A 112 12.28 2.23 12.90
C VAL A 112 13.35 2.66 11.89
N TYR A 113 13.00 2.86 10.62
CA TYR A 113 13.95 3.32 9.60
C TYR A 113 14.44 4.75 9.84
N VAL A 114 13.53 5.65 10.23
CA VAL A 114 13.91 7.04 10.52
C VAL A 114 14.82 7.12 11.74
N ASN A 115 14.61 6.26 12.74
CA ASN A 115 15.36 6.26 14.00
C ASN A 115 16.53 5.27 14.05
N PHE A 116 16.91 4.66 12.93
CA PHE A 116 17.97 3.65 12.90
C PHE A 116 19.31 4.17 13.46
N LEU A 117 19.78 5.35 13.00
CA LEU A 117 21.04 5.93 13.46
C LEU A 117 21.01 6.29 14.95
N ASN A 118 19.90 6.85 15.42
CA ASN A 118 19.70 7.18 16.84
C ASN A 118 19.74 5.92 17.71
N THR A 119 19.14 4.82 17.22
CA THR A 119 19.13 3.53 17.92
C THR A 119 20.53 2.91 17.92
N LEU A 120 21.25 2.96 16.80
CA LEU A 120 22.62 2.45 16.70
C LEU A 120 23.57 3.19 17.66
N ASN A 121 23.49 4.52 17.69
CA ASN A 121 24.33 5.37 18.53
C ASN A 121 24.05 5.18 20.03
N SER A 122 22.78 5.03 20.42
CA SER A 122 22.40 4.86 21.83
C SER A 122 22.65 3.44 22.37
N THR A 123 22.37 2.41 21.57
CA THR A 123 22.53 1.01 21.99
C THR A 123 23.98 0.51 21.90
N ARG A 124 24.84 1.17 21.10
CA ARG A 124 26.22 0.77 20.83
C ARG A 124 26.36 -0.69 20.37
N ARG A 125 25.30 -1.23 19.75
CA ARG A 125 25.30 -2.58 19.16
C ARG A 125 25.90 -2.53 17.77
N LYS A 126 26.65 -3.57 17.41
CA LYS A 126 27.10 -3.79 16.04
C LYS A 126 26.02 -4.55 15.29
N LEU A 127 26.00 -4.42 13.96
CA LEU A 127 25.18 -5.29 13.11
C LEU A 127 25.64 -6.75 13.29
N PRO A 128 24.72 -7.74 13.26
CA PRO A 128 23.28 -7.61 13.00
C PRO A 128 22.47 -7.07 14.18
N LEU A 129 21.44 -6.26 13.88
CA LEU A 129 20.61 -5.58 14.88
C LEU A 129 19.13 -5.78 14.55
N GLY A 130 18.34 -6.24 15.52
CA GLY A 130 16.89 -6.30 15.43
C GLY A 130 16.23 -5.18 16.23
N ILE A 131 15.27 -4.48 15.63
CA ILE A 131 14.41 -3.50 16.31
C ILE A 131 12.96 -3.92 16.08
N GLY A 132 12.25 -4.18 17.17
CA GLY A 132 10.83 -4.52 17.15
C GLY A 132 9.98 -3.35 17.62
N GLN A 133 8.84 -3.15 16.97
CA GLN A 133 7.85 -2.17 17.40
C GLN A 133 6.46 -2.80 17.37
N ILE A 134 5.70 -2.54 18.44
CA ILE A 134 4.28 -2.85 18.51
C ILE A 134 3.51 -1.54 18.42
N GLY A 135 2.50 -1.48 17.58
CA GLY A 135 1.60 -0.34 17.60
C GLY A 135 0.53 -0.34 16.52
N LYS A 136 -0.37 0.64 16.64
CA LYS A 136 -1.47 0.90 15.72
C LYS A 136 -0.96 1.29 14.33
N SER A 137 -1.62 0.78 13.31
CA SER A 137 -1.52 1.26 11.93
C SER A 137 -2.91 1.40 11.33
N PHE A 138 -3.01 2.25 10.30
CA PHE A 138 -4.28 2.63 9.72
C PHE A 138 -4.26 2.45 8.21
N ARG A 139 -5.27 1.75 7.67
CA ARG A 139 -5.46 1.58 6.24
C ARG A 139 -6.87 1.95 5.88
N ASN A 140 -7.03 2.89 4.95
CA ASN A 140 -8.31 3.35 4.45
C ASN A 140 -8.94 2.33 3.51
N GLU A 141 -9.25 1.15 4.04
CA GLU A 141 -9.79 0.04 3.27
C GLU A 141 -11.16 0.41 2.69
N VAL A 142 -11.29 0.18 1.38
CA VAL A 142 -12.49 0.52 0.59
C VAL A 142 -13.68 -0.33 1.04
N ALA A 143 -13.47 -1.64 1.20
CA ALA A 143 -14.48 -2.58 1.66
C ALA A 143 -14.01 -3.26 2.95
N VAL A 144 -14.55 -2.81 4.09
CA VAL A 144 -14.38 -3.48 5.38
C VAL A 144 -15.21 -4.75 5.38
N ALA A 145 -14.56 -5.90 5.57
CA ALA A 145 -15.21 -7.21 5.51
C ALA A 145 -14.53 -8.17 6.49
N ASN A 146 -15.28 -9.21 6.91
CA ASN A 146 -14.76 -10.28 7.77
C ASN A 146 -14.13 -9.80 9.08
N PHE A 147 -14.80 -8.88 9.79
CA PHE A 147 -14.50 -8.32 11.12
C PHE A 147 -13.02 -8.09 11.42
N VAL A 148 -12.25 -9.13 11.74
CA VAL A 148 -10.81 -9.05 12.06
C VAL A 148 -9.91 -8.94 10.82
N PHE A 149 -10.30 -9.50 9.68
CA PHE A 149 -9.39 -9.65 8.52
C PHE A 149 -9.23 -8.39 7.66
N ARG A 150 -10.21 -7.47 7.69
CA ARG A 150 -10.14 -6.19 6.97
C ARG A 150 -10.73 -5.06 7.81
N THR A 151 -9.90 -4.51 8.69
CA THR A 151 -10.21 -3.32 9.51
C THR A 151 -9.45 -2.09 9.02
N ARG A 152 -9.94 -0.90 9.41
CA ARG A 152 -9.25 0.38 9.14
C ARG A 152 -8.20 0.75 10.17
N GLU A 153 -8.27 0.12 11.33
CA GLU A 153 -7.35 0.26 12.45
C GLU A 153 -7.00 -1.15 12.94
N PHE A 154 -5.71 -1.42 13.12
CA PHE A 154 -5.22 -2.67 13.67
C PHE A 154 -3.89 -2.44 14.39
N ASP A 155 -3.54 -3.34 15.30
CA ASP A 155 -2.23 -3.38 15.94
C ASP A 155 -1.33 -4.36 15.20
N GLN A 156 -0.13 -3.90 14.84
CA GLN A 156 0.91 -4.74 14.26
C GLN A 156 2.06 -4.90 15.24
N MET A 157 2.68 -6.07 15.18
CA MET A 157 3.94 -6.37 15.85
C MET A 157 4.97 -6.66 14.77
N GLU A 158 5.76 -5.67 14.39
CA GLU A 158 6.74 -5.82 13.31
C GLU A 158 8.16 -5.80 13.89
N MET A 159 9.03 -6.65 13.34
CA MET A 159 10.46 -6.65 13.66
C MET A 159 11.28 -6.41 12.40
N GLN A 160 12.14 -5.39 12.45
CA GLN A 160 13.10 -5.07 11.40
C GLN A 160 14.47 -5.57 11.82
N TYR A 161 15.02 -6.48 11.01
CA TYR A 161 16.34 -7.06 11.25
C TYR A 161 17.34 -6.52 10.21
N PHE A 162 18.34 -5.80 10.70
CA PHE A 162 19.38 -5.16 9.91
C PHE A 162 20.62 -6.06 9.87
N VAL A 163 21.06 -6.43 8.66
CA VAL A 163 22.18 -7.37 8.43
C VAL A 163 23.15 -6.79 7.40
N PRO A 164 24.48 -7.00 7.55
CA PRO A 164 25.44 -6.66 6.52
C PRO A 164 25.13 -7.38 5.19
N PRO A 165 25.52 -6.82 4.03
CA PRO A 165 25.13 -7.35 2.72
C PRO A 165 25.79 -8.70 2.44
N ALA A 166 27.01 -8.91 2.95
CA ALA A 166 27.78 -10.14 2.76
C ALA A 166 27.14 -11.33 3.49
N GLU A 167 26.47 -11.09 4.62
CA GLU A 167 25.88 -12.14 5.45
C GLU A 167 24.37 -12.32 5.22
N SER A 168 23.76 -11.41 4.46
CA SER A 168 22.34 -11.41 4.08
C SER A 168 21.78 -12.81 3.76
N PRO A 169 22.38 -13.61 2.83
CA PRO A 169 21.76 -14.86 2.39
C PRO A 169 21.66 -15.88 3.53
N THR A 170 22.67 -15.91 4.40
CA THR A 170 22.74 -16.80 5.56
C THR A 170 21.67 -16.45 6.58
N TRP A 171 21.49 -15.15 6.85
CA TRP A 171 20.49 -14.68 7.81
C TRP A 171 19.06 -14.74 7.27
N TYR A 172 18.84 -14.55 5.96
CA TYR A 172 17.55 -14.82 5.31
C TYR A 172 17.14 -16.28 5.46
N VAL A 173 18.07 -17.20 5.25
CA VAL A 173 17.82 -18.63 5.42
C VAL A 173 17.62 -18.98 6.90
N ALA A 174 18.39 -18.40 7.83
CA ALA A 174 18.21 -18.60 9.26
C ALA A 174 16.86 -18.06 9.77
N GLN A 175 16.37 -16.93 9.25
CA GLN A 175 15.02 -16.42 9.57
C GLN A 175 13.90 -17.35 9.12
N ARG A 176 14.10 -18.12 8.05
CA ARG A 176 13.16 -19.20 7.66
C ARG A 176 13.05 -20.29 8.74
N TRP A 177 14.08 -20.47 9.58
CA TRP A 177 14.11 -21.45 10.68
C TRP A 177 13.69 -20.88 12.04
N VAL A 178 13.90 -19.59 12.31
CA VAL A 178 13.59 -18.97 13.62
C VAL A 178 12.09 -18.64 13.81
N GLY A 179 11.25 -18.87 12.79
CA GLY A 179 9.80 -18.97 13.00
C GLY A 179 9.00 -18.49 11.80
N GLY A 180 8.78 -19.36 10.82
CA GLY A 180 7.57 -19.41 9.96
C GLY A 180 7.09 -18.17 9.18
N CYS A 181 7.78 -17.04 9.22
CA CYS A 181 7.33 -15.78 8.63
C CYS A 181 7.54 -15.82 7.10
N ALA A 182 6.47 -16.11 6.33
CA ALA A 182 6.53 -16.37 4.89
C ALA A 182 6.47 -15.10 4.00
N CYS A 183 6.30 -13.92 4.59
CA CYS A 183 6.16 -12.64 3.90
C CYS A 183 7.39 -11.75 4.13
N ALA A 184 8.50 -12.07 3.46
CA ALA A 184 9.70 -11.23 3.48
C ALA A 184 9.63 -10.19 2.35
N CYS A 185 9.40 -8.92 2.71
CA CYS A 185 9.70 -7.80 1.83
C CYS A 185 11.16 -7.38 2.08
N ALA A 186 12.03 -7.66 1.10
CA ALA A 186 13.44 -7.25 1.13
C ALA A 186 13.59 -5.84 0.55
N ALA A 187 14.18 -4.92 1.32
CA ALA A 187 14.56 -3.61 0.81
C ALA A 187 16.04 -3.34 1.13
N TRP A 188 16.75 -2.71 0.20
CA TRP A 188 18.16 -2.37 0.38
C TRP A 188 18.29 -0.89 0.75
N ARG A 189 19.06 -0.57 1.79
CA ARG A 189 19.45 0.81 2.11
C ARG A 189 20.98 0.88 2.18
N GLY A 190 21.60 1.27 1.07
CA GLY A 190 23.06 1.19 0.91
C GLY A 190 23.54 -0.26 1.02
N ASP A 191 24.62 -0.48 1.77
CA ASP A 191 25.20 -1.81 1.98
C ASP A 191 24.39 -2.69 2.96
N THR A 192 23.33 -2.22 3.61
CA THR A 192 22.61 -3.05 4.60
C THR A 192 21.37 -3.68 3.98
N LEU A 193 21.25 -5.01 4.10
CA LEU A 193 20.01 -5.69 3.77
C LEU A 193 19.08 -5.67 4.98
N LEU A 194 17.85 -5.28 4.71
CA LEU A 194 16.76 -5.26 5.66
C LEU A 194 15.82 -6.43 5.40
N VAL A 195 15.46 -7.13 6.46
CA VAL A 195 14.33 -8.06 6.43
C VAL A 195 13.24 -7.55 7.33
N VAL A 196 12.05 -7.40 6.76
CA VAL A 196 10.83 -7.05 7.47
C VAL A 196 10.06 -8.35 7.69
N CYS A 197 9.84 -8.73 8.95
CA CYS A 197 8.84 -9.75 9.29
C CYS A 197 7.63 -9.03 9.91
N VAL A 198 6.48 -9.24 9.27
CA VAL A 198 5.12 -8.83 9.67
C VAL A 198 4.34 -10.07 10.03
#